data_AF-A0A2G1VP55-F1
#
_entry.id   AF-A0A2G1VP55-F1
#
_cell.length_a   1.000
_cell.length_b   1.000
_cell.length_c   1.000
_cell.angle_alpha   90.00
_cell.angle_beta   90.00
_cell.angle_gamma   90.00
#
_symmetry.space_group_name_H-M   'P 1'
#
loop_
_entity.id
_entity.type
_entity.pdbx_description
1 polymer ?
#
loop_
_entity_poly.entity_id
_entity_poly.type
_entity_poly.pdbx_seq_one_letter_code
_entity_poly.pdbx_strand_id
1 'polypeptide(L)'
;MQIKNLLVYCLLFSTLLSCSKSGNFVLTGKVNGLRKGVLYLQKVEDTVLVNLDSVVVDGDPEFELYADLKEPQVVYLTLEKVDASDYDDRILIFAEPGEMTLNTSLKNFQSQVAITGSENQLKLDEYNKVLRRFNDENLNLIKKSFEVRKDENEDSIVFYDQKIQNLIKRKYLYTVNFAMNNKDYEIAPYLAVSEIFDANVKYLDTIYKSLEPKVRRSKYGKVLKDYIEERENTNIEEQTQTKTISETDGIEE
;
A
#
# COMPACT_ATOMS: atom_id res chain seq x y z
N MET A 1 8.85 67.51 -1.88
CA MET A 1 8.22 66.81 -0.72
C MET A 1 7.11 65.85 -1.17
N GLN A 2 7.31 65.08 -2.26
CA GLN A 2 6.26 64.20 -2.81
C GLN A 2 6.73 62.74 -3.05
N ILE A 3 8.03 62.44 -2.91
CA ILE A 3 8.56 61.08 -3.19
C ILE A 3 8.57 60.18 -1.94
N LYS A 4 8.59 60.76 -0.73
CA LYS A 4 8.59 59.97 0.52
C LYS A 4 7.25 59.29 0.83
N ASN A 5 6.13 59.77 0.27
CA ASN A 5 4.80 59.20 0.51
C ASN A 5 4.43 58.09 -0.50
N LEU A 6 5.21 57.91 -1.57
CA LEU A 6 4.97 56.87 -2.57
C LEU A 6 5.56 55.51 -2.15
N LEU A 7 6.69 55.53 -1.43
CA LEU A 7 7.31 54.32 -0.86
C LEU A 7 6.47 53.65 0.23
N VAL A 8 5.66 54.42 0.96
CA VAL A 8 4.75 53.89 1.98
C VAL A 8 3.55 53.16 1.35
N TYR A 9 3.14 53.56 0.13
CA TYR A 9 2.03 52.91 -0.58
C TYR A 9 2.43 51.62 -1.29
N CYS A 10 3.69 51.47 -1.71
CA CYS A 10 4.20 50.21 -2.26
C CYS A 10 4.47 49.13 -1.20
N LEU A 11 4.65 49.51 0.07
CA LEU A 11 4.90 48.54 1.16
C LEU A 11 3.61 47.97 1.76
N LEU A 12 2.43 48.53 1.43
CA LEU A 12 1.14 48.07 1.93
C LEU A 12 0.46 47.00 1.05
N PHE A 13 1.04 46.66 -0.11
CA PHE A 13 0.40 45.74 -1.08
C PHE A 13 0.99 44.33 -1.11
N SER A 14 1.94 44.00 -0.22
CA SER A 14 2.61 42.70 -0.16
C SER A 14 1.99 41.69 0.81
N THR A 15 0.93 42.05 1.54
CA THR A 15 0.16 41.09 2.35
C THR A 15 -1.10 40.74 1.58
N LEU A 16 -1.25 39.48 1.19
CA LEU A 16 -2.48 38.76 0.76
C LEU A 16 -2.24 37.72 -0.36
N LEU A 17 -1.02 37.21 -0.54
CA LEU A 17 -0.87 35.85 -1.09
C LEU A 17 -1.20 34.86 0.03
N SER A 18 -2.49 34.75 0.38
CA SER A 18 -2.98 33.59 1.12
C SER A 18 -2.87 32.40 0.16
N CYS A 19 -1.89 31.53 0.40
CA CYS A 19 -1.77 30.28 -0.32
C CYS A 19 -2.95 29.40 0.12
N SER A 20 -4.06 29.46 -0.61
CA SER A 20 -5.13 28.48 -0.44
C SER A 20 -4.55 27.12 -0.77
N LYS A 21 -4.51 26.21 0.20
CA LYS A 21 -4.20 24.81 -0.10
C LYS A 21 -5.24 24.31 -1.09
N SER A 22 -4.79 23.74 -2.19
CA SER A 22 -5.64 23.27 -3.28
C SER A 22 -5.03 22.01 -3.85
N GLY A 23 -5.87 21.06 -4.23
CA GLY A 23 -5.49 19.85 -4.94
C GLY A 23 -6.72 19.18 -5.51
N ASN A 24 -6.53 18.23 -6.42
CA ASN A 24 -7.64 17.43 -6.93
C ASN A 24 -8.07 16.31 -5.98
N PHE A 25 -7.36 16.11 -4.87
CA PHE A 25 -7.70 15.20 -3.78
C PHE A 25 -7.81 15.96 -2.47
N VAL A 26 -8.89 15.70 -1.73
CA VAL A 26 -9.14 16.23 -0.39
C VAL A 26 -9.43 15.07 0.56
N LEU A 27 -8.62 14.95 1.63
CA LEU A 27 -8.87 14.03 2.73
C LEU A 27 -9.34 14.83 3.94
N THR A 28 -10.61 14.65 4.28
CA THR A 28 -11.21 15.22 5.49
C THR A 28 -11.36 14.15 6.56
N GLY A 29 -11.50 14.55 7.82
CA GLY A 29 -11.69 13.56 8.85
C GLY A 29 -11.57 14.07 10.26
N LYS A 30 -11.58 13.13 11.21
CA LYS A 30 -11.26 13.41 12.60
C LYS A 30 -10.50 12.28 13.28
N VAL A 31 -9.61 12.66 14.18
CA VAL A 31 -8.91 11.72 15.08
C VAL A 31 -9.44 11.93 16.49
N ASN A 32 -10.43 11.11 16.88
CA ASN A 32 -11.07 11.26 18.19
C ASN A 32 -10.03 11.11 19.33
N GLY A 33 -10.00 12.10 20.22
CA GLY A 33 -9.09 12.12 21.36
C GLY A 33 -7.69 12.70 21.06
N LEU A 34 -7.40 13.08 19.81
CA LEU A 34 -6.19 13.83 19.48
C LEU A 34 -6.38 15.30 19.88
N ARG A 35 -5.54 15.80 20.78
CA ARG A 35 -5.55 17.21 21.21
C ARG A 35 -4.38 18.01 20.63
N LYS A 36 -3.23 17.37 20.48
CA LYS A 36 -1.99 17.94 19.96
C LYS A 36 -1.25 16.89 19.15
N GLY A 37 -0.73 17.28 17.99
CA GLY A 37 0.06 16.42 17.11
C GLY A 37 0.14 16.98 15.70
N VAL A 38 0.88 16.30 14.83
CA VAL A 38 0.94 16.64 13.41
C VAL A 38 0.49 15.43 12.60
N LEU A 39 -0.47 15.66 11.71
CA LEU A 39 -0.89 14.66 10.73
C LEU A 39 -0.18 14.91 9.41
N TYR A 40 0.35 13.86 8.81
CA TYR A 40 1.00 13.89 7.51
C TYR A 40 0.23 13.03 6.52
N LEU A 41 -0.09 13.60 5.36
CA LEU A 41 -0.47 12.84 4.18
C LEU A 41 0.80 12.53 3.40
N GLN A 42 1.09 11.26 3.16
CA GLN A 42 2.36 10.81 2.59
C GLN A 42 2.16 9.80 1.47
N LYS A 43 3.13 9.70 0.56
CA LYS A 43 3.20 8.62 -0.44
C LYS A 43 4.59 7.99 -0.43
N VAL A 44 4.69 6.77 -0.94
CA VAL A 44 5.99 6.17 -1.25
C VAL A 44 6.38 6.52 -2.69
N GLU A 45 7.58 7.05 -2.84
CA GLU A 45 8.24 7.39 -4.11
C GLU A 45 9.68 6.88 -4.04
N ASP A 46 10.08 6.01 -4.97
CA ASP A 46 11.42 5.40 -5.02
C ASP A 46 11.90 4.84 -3.67
N THR A 47 11.02 4.12 -2.97
CA THR A 47 11.21 3.52 -1.62
C THR A 47 11.22 4.50 -0.44
N VAL A 48 11.13 5.80 -0.69
CA VAL A 48 11.14 6.84 0.34
C VAL A 48 9.73 7.36 0.59
N LEU A 49 9.43 7.65 1.85
CA LEU A 49 8.17 8.28 2.25
C LEU A 49 8.27 9.80 2.05
N VAL A 50 7.40 10.34 1.20
CA VAL A 50 7.37 11.76 0.82
C VAL A 50 6.09 12.40 1.33
N ASN A 51 6.22 13.54 2.01
CA ASN A 51 5.09 14.34 2.49
C ASN A 51 4.39 15.01 1.31
N LEU A 52 3.09 14.77 1.17
CA LEU A 52 2.20 15.46 0.25
C LEU A 52 1.61 16.72 0.90
N ASP A 53 1.15 16.58 2.14
CA ASP A 53 0.63 17.68 2.96
C ASP A 53 0.75 17.35 4.45
N SER A 54 0.57 18.36 5.30
CA SER A 54 0.49 18.19 6.75
C SER A 54 -0.43 19.21 7.39
N VAL A 55 -0.92 18.88 8.59
CA VAL A 55 -1.74 19.76 9.41
C VAL A 55 -1.39 19.58 10.88
N VAL A 56 -1.22 20.71 11.56
CA VAL A 56 -1.02 20.74 13.01
C VAL A 56 -2.39 20.71 13.67
N VAL A 57 -2.60 19.72 14.53
CA VAL A 57 -3.78 19.61 15.37
C VAL A 57 -3.48 20.31 16.69
N ASP A 58 -4.27 21.33 17.03
CA ASP A 58 -4.24 22.01 18.33
C ASP A 58 -5.67 22.32 18.80
N GLY A 59 -6.21 21.44 19.64
CA GLY A 59 -7.55 21.54 20.21
C GLY A 59 -8.68 20.99 19.34
N ASP A 60 -8.65 21.19 18.02
CA ASP A 60 -9.65 20.67 17.07
C ASP A 60 -9.24 19.29 16.53
N PRO A 61 -10.02 18.21 16.75
CA PRO A 61 -9.69 16.88 16.25
C PRO A 61 -9.97 16.70 14.75
N GLU A 62 -10.64 17.66 14.10
CA GLU A 62 -10.91 17.63 12.66
C GLU A 62 -9.66 18.02 11.86
N PHE A 63 -9.54 17.45 10.67
CA PHE A 63 -8.42 17.73 9.79
C PHE A 63 -8.86 17.77 8.33
N GLU A 64 -8.11 18.52 7.55
CA GLU A 64 -8.25 18.61 6.10
C GLU A 64 -6.84 18.65 5.48
N LEU A 65 -6.60 17.72 4.55
CA LEU A 65 -5.32 17.52 3.86
C LEU A 65 -5.57 17.45 2.36
N TYR A 66 -4.64 18.00 1.57
CA TYR A 66 -4.79 18.09 0.11
C TYR A 66 -3.65 17.38 -0.62
N ALA A 67 -3.93 16.87 -1.83
CA ALA A 67 -2.87 16.45 -2.75
C ALA A 67 -3.31 16.57 -4.20
N ASP A 68 -2.33 16.54 -5.11
CA ASP A 68 -2.56 16.34 -6.54
C ASP A 68 -2.25 14.90 -6.93
N LEU A 69 -3.30 14.10 -7.12
CA LEU A 69 -3.23 12.71 -7.54
C LEU A 69 -3.55 12.61 -9.03
N LYS A 70 -2.59 12.13 -9.84
CA LYS A 70 -2.83 11.92 -11.27
C LYS A 70 -3.78 10.75 -11.56
N GLU A 71 -3.82 9.79 -10.65
CA GLU A 71 -4.58 8.55 -10.74
C GLU A 71 -4.72 7.91 -9.35
N PRO A 72 -5.62 6.91 -9.19
CA PRO A 72 -5.77 6.19 -7.93
C PRO A 72 -4.46 5.56 -7.45
N GLN A 73 -4.10 5.80 -6.19
CA GLN A 73 -2.88 5.25 -5.60
C GLN A 73 -2.93 5.15 -4.07
N VAL A 74 -2.09 4.29 -3.52
CA VAL A 74 -1.86 4.22 -2.07
C VAL A 74 -1.12 5.46 -1.56
N VAL A 75 -1.70 6.04 -0.52
CA VAL A 75 -1.13 7.08 0.33
C VAL A 75 -1.25 6.64 1.79
N TYR A 76 -0.59 7.37 2.69
CA TYR A 76 -0.58 7.10 4.12
C TYR A 76 -0.98 8.34 4.89
N LEU A 77 -1.83 8.16 5.91
CA LEU A 77 -2.03 9.14 6.97
C LEU A 77 -1.20 8.72 8.18
N THR A 78 -0.21 9.52 8.54
CA THR A 78 0.69 9.26 9.67
C THR A 78 0.49 10.29 10.76
N LEU A 79 0.56 9.86 12.02
CA LEU A 79 0.44 10.73 13.18
C LEU A 79 1.79 10.86 13.91
N GLU A 80 2.35 12.07 13.92
CA GLU A 80 3.47 12.42 14.79
C GLU A 80 2.95 12.96 16.13
N LYS A 81 3.30 12.27 17.22
CA LYS A 81 2.93 12.63 18.60
C LYS A 81 4.07 13.43 19.23
N VAL A 82 3.74 14.49 19.97
CA VAL A 82 4.72 15.38 20.62
C VAL A 82 5.56 14.65 21.68
N ASP A 83 5.01 13.63 22.34
CA ASP A 83 5.59 13.02 23.55
C ASP A 83 5.86 11.49 23.45
N ALA A 84 5.77 10.88 22.27
CA ALA A 84 5.93 9.43 22.12
C ALA A 84 6.95 9.05 21.05
N SER A 85 8.02 8.37 21.46
CA SER A 85 9.00 7.72 20.59
C SER A 85 8.45 6.44 19.96
N ASP A 86 8.74 6.26 18.67
CA ASP A 86 8.84 5.01 17.91
C ASP A 86 7.58 4.19 17.56
N TYR A 87 6.38 4.76 17.65
CA TYR A 87 5.21 4.16 16.97
C TYR A 87 4.95 4.87 15.65
N ASP A 88 5.35 4.21 14.56
CA ASP A 88 5.10 4.58 13.17
C ASP A 88 3.62 4.30 12.82
N ASP A 89 2.73 4.97 13.54
CA ASP A 89 1.28 4.84 13.43
C ASP A 89 0.83 5.45 12.10
N ARG A 90 0.80 4.61 11.06
CA ARG A 90 0.30 4.94 9.72
C ARG A 90 -0.98 4.20 9.35
N ILE A 91 -1.89 4.87 8.66
CA ILE A 91 -3.08 4.29 8.04
C ILE A 91 -2.86 4.29 6.53
N LEU A 92 -2.94 3.11 5.92
CA LEU A 92 -2.94 2.97 4.47
C LEU A 92 -4.30 3.38 3.89
N ILE A 93 -4.28 4.22 2.86
CA ILE A 93 -5.48 4.68 2.15
C ILE A 93 -5.25 4.46 0.66
N PHE A 94 -6.14 3.77 -0.01
CA PHE A 94 -6.19 3.75 -1.47
C PHE A 94 -6.94 5.01 -1.93
N ALA A 95 -6.19 6.07 -2.20
CA ALA A 95 -6.75 7.37 -2.52
C ALA A 95 -7.10 7.51 -3.99
N GLU A 96 -8.16 8.27 -4.26
CA GLU A 96 -8.64 8.62 -5.61
C GLU A 96 -8.78 10.14 -5.72
N PRO A 97 -8.58 10.75 -6.90
CA PRO A 97 -8.95 12.15 -7.10
C PRO A 97 -10.42 12.37 -6.74
N GLY A 98 -10.69 13.40 -5.95
CA GLY A 98 -11.99 13.67 -5.35
C GLY A 98 -11.92 13.86 -3.83
N GLU A 99 -13.06 13.69 -3.18
CA GLU A 99 -13.21 13.85 -1.74
C GLU A 99 -13.26 12.49 -1.04
N MET A 100 -12.43 12.32 -0.03
CA MET A 100 -12.46 11.17 0.86
C MET A 100 -12.58 11.61 2.31
N THR A 101 -13.18 10.75 3.13
CA THR A 101 -13.31 10.98 4.57
C THR A 101 -12.66 9.84 5.33
N LEU A 102 -11.88 10.16 6.37
CA LEU A 102 -11.27 9.20 7.28
C LEU A 102 -11.58 9.56 8.73
N ASN A 103 -12.20 8.64 9.46
CA ASN A 103 -12.44 8.80 10.89
C ASN A 103 -11.71 7.70 11.66
N THR A 104 -10.95 8.09 12.69
CA THR A 104 -10.23 7.16 13.58
C THR A 104 -10.20 7.69 15.02
N SER A 105 -9.45 7.04 15.91
CA SER A 105 -9.21 7.48 17.28
C SER A 105 -7.74 7.38 17.64
N LEU A 106 -7.26 8.26 18.51
CA LEU A 106 -5.87 8.22 18.98
C LEU A 106 -5.50 6.87 19.62
N LYS A 107 -6.45 6.26 20.35
CA LYS A 107 -6.24 4.98 21.05
C LYS A 107 -6.06 3.80 20.08
N ASN A 108 -6.76 3.82 18.96
CA ASN A 108 -6.84 2.70 18.00
C ASN A 108 -6.55 3.21 16.58
N PHE A 109 -5.50 4.01 16.41
CA PHE A 109 -5.26 4.81 15.21
C PHE A 109 -5.32 3.98 13.92
N GLN A 110 -4.66 2.80 13.92
CA GLN A 110 -4.62 1.90 12.76
C GLN A 110 -5.76 0.88 12.73
N SER A 111 -6.23 0.43 13.90
CA SER A 111 -7.14 -0.73 14.01
C SER A 111 -8.62 -0.36 13.95
N GLN A 112 -8.96 0.91 14.19
CA GLN A 112 -10.34 1.41 14.14
C GLN A 112 -10.44 2.61 13.20
N VAL A 113 -10.44 2.31 11.90
CA VAL A 113 -10.53 3.32 10.85
C VAL A 113 -11.81 3.10 10.04
N ALA A 114 -12.52 4.19 9.76
CA ALA A 114 -13.59 4.23 8.77
C ALA A 114 -13.17 5.17 7.62
N ILE A 115 -13.07 4.63 6.41
CA ILE A 115 -12.70 5.38 5.20
C ILE A 115 -13.85 5.33 4.19
N THR A 116 -14.18 6.45 3.57
CA THR A 116 -15.19 6.55 2.49
C THR A 116 -14.71 7.45 1.36
N GLY A 117 -15.32 7.32 0.17
CA GLY A 117 -15.04 8.18 -0.98
C GLY A 117 -14.11 7.59 -2.04
N SER A 118 -13.74 6.31 -1.95
CA SER A 118 -12.98 5.60 -3.00
C SER A 118 -13.54 4.20 -3.23
N GLU A 119 -13.72 3.86 -4.51
CA GLU A 119 -14.11 2.52 -4.95
C GLU A 119 -12.97 1.51 -4.76
N ASN A 120 -11.73 1.92 -5.05
CA ASN A 120 -10.54 1.11 -4.80
C ASN A 120 -10.36 0.81 -3.30
N GLN A 121 -10.62 1.77 -2.41
CA GLN A 121 -10.60 1.55 -0.96
C GLN A 121 -11.69 0.57 -0.53
N LEU A 122 -12.92 0.70 -1.04
CA LEU A 122 -14.01 -0.23 -0.77
C LEU A 122 -13.61 -1.66 -1.16
N LYS A 123 -13.02 -1.83 -2.34
CA LYS A 123 -12.51 -3.12 -2.82
C LYS A 123 -11.36 -3.65 -1.96
N LEU A 124 -10.44 -2.79 -1.56
CA LEU A 124 -9.36 -3.16 -0.63
C LEU A 124 -9.92 -3.64 0.70
N ASP A 125 -10.95 -2.99 1.24
CA ASP A 125 -11.60 -3.39 2.50
C ASP A 125 -12.33 -4.74 2.37
N GLU A 126 -12.99 -5.00 1.25
CA GLU A 126 -13.59 -6.30 0.91
C GLU A 126 -12.53 -7.41 0.87
N TYR A 127 -11.43 -7.16 0.17
CA TYR A 127 -10.31 -8.10 0.07
C TYR A 127 -9.70 -8.38 1.46
N ASN A 128 -9.42 -7.32 2.22
CA ASN A 128 -8.81 -7.42 3.55
C ASN A 128 -9.67 -8.20 4.55
N LYS A 129 -11.01 -8.17 4.43
CA LYS A 129 -11.90 -9.00 5.25
C LYS A 129 -11.65 -10.49 5.05
N VAL A 130 -11.38 -10.93 3.82
CA VAL A 130 -11.06 -12.32 3.53
C VAL A 130 -9.61 -12.64 3.87
N LEU A 131 -8.68 -11.72 3.57
CA LEU A 131 -7.27 -11.88 3.89
C LEU A 131 -7.03 -12.13 5.38
N ARG A 132 -7.75 -11.44 6.28
CA ARG A 132 -7.69 -11.68 7.73
C ARG A 132 -7.92 -13.15 8.10
N ARG A 133 -8.86 -13.83 7.45
CA ARG A 133 -9.15 -15.25 7.72
C ARG A 133 -7.97 -16.16 7.31
N PHE A 134 -7.34 -15.85 6.17
CA PHE A 134 -6.13 -16.56 5.76
C PHE A 134 -4.99 -16.33 6.76
N ASN A 135 -4.81 -15.11 7.23
CA ASN A 135 -3.77 -14.78 8.22
C ASN A 135 -4.01 -15.50 9.56
N ASP A 136 -5.25 -15.50 10.04
CA ASP A 136 -5.63 -16.21 11.27
C ASP A 136 -5.40 -17.72 11.14
N GLU A 137 -5.80 -18.33 10.01
CA GLU A 137 -5.55 -19.75 9.74
C GLU A 137 -4.03 -20.02 9.68
N ASN A 138 -3.27 -19.15 9.03
CA ASN A 138 -1.82 -19.29 8.90
C ASN A 138 -1.11 -19.23 10.25
N LEU A 139 -1.46 -18.25 11.10
CA LEU A 139 -0.91 -18.13 12.46
C LEU A 139 -1.19 -19.38 13.30
N ASN A 140 -2.40 -19.93 13.18
CA ASN A 140 -2.76 -21.18 13.86
C ASN A 140 -1.95 -22.38 13.35
N LEU A 141 -1.72 -22.48 12.03
CA LEU A 141 -0.90 -23.55 11.45
C LEU A 141 0.57 -23.42 11.82
N ILE A 142 1.13 -22.21 11.79
CA ILE A 142 2.52 -21.93 12.20
C ILE A 142 2.72 -22.32 13.66
N LYS A 143 1.79 -21.93 14.55
CA LYS A 143 1.84 -22.32 15.97
C LYS A 143 1.90 -23.85 16.13
N LYS A 144 1.02 -24.57 15.43
CA LYS A 144 1.00 -26.04 15.48
C LYS A 144 2.27 -26.68 14.89
N SER A 145 2.77 -26.14 13.78
CA SER A 145 4.05 -26.58 13.18
C SER A 145 5.20 -26.42 14.19
N PHE A 146 5.24 -25.31 14.93
CA PHE A 146 6.24 -25.10 15.98
C PHE A 146 6.11 -26.10 17.13
N GLU A 147 4.88 -26.37 17.59
CA GLU A 147 4.61 -27.35 18.67
C GLU A 147 5.09 -28.75 18.29
N VAL A 148 4.77 -29.24 17.09
CA VAL A 148 5.17 -30.60 16.67
C VAL A 148 6.66 -30.74 16.37
N ARG A 149 7.32 -29.66 15.97
CA ARG A 149 8.79 -29.63 15.80
C ARG A 149 9.51 -29.75 17.13
N LYS A 150 8.96 -29.16 18.19
CA LYS A 150 9.49 -29.31 19.55
C LYS A 150 9.38 -30.75 20.05
N ASP A 151 8.31 -31.44 19.67
CA ASP A 151 8.06 -32.83 20.07
C ASP A 151 8.70 -33.85 19.11
N GLU A 152 9.50 -33.39 18.11
CA GLU A 152 10.23 -34.20 17.12
C GLU A 152 9.36 -35.23 16.36
N ASN A 153 8.07 -34.90 16.13
CA ASN A 153 7.14 -35.78 15.43
C ASN A 153 7.18 -35.54 13.91
N GLU A 154 8.02 -36.29 13.18
CA GLU A 154 8.25 -36.12 11.74
C GLU A 154 6.98 -36.14 10.89
N ASP A 155 6.07 -37.10 11.11
CA ASP A 155 4.81 -37.20 10.35
C ASP A 155 3.94 -35.95 10.53
N SER A 156 3.87 -35.44 11.76
CA SER A 156 3.10 -34.25 12.08
C SER A 156 3.73 -32.99 11.49
N ILE A 157 5.07 -32.91 11.45
CA ILE A 157 5.81 -31.81 10.82
C ILE A 157 5.43 -31.74 9.33
N VAL A 158 5.55 -32.86 8.61
CA VAL A 158 5.21 -32.93 7.18
C VAL A 158 3.74 -32.55 6.94
N PHE A 159 2.83 -33.01 7.81
CA PHE A 159 1.41 -32.68 7.72
C PHE A 159 1.15 -31.17 7.83
N TYR A 160 1.71 -30.49 8.83
CA TYR A 160 1.47 -29.05 9.02
C TYR A 160 2.14 -28.21 7.94
N ASP A 161 3.33 -28.60 7.47
CA ASP A 161 3.99 -27.93 6.36
C ASP A 161 3.14 -28.02 5.09
N GLN A 162 2.57 -29.19 4.78
CA GLN A 162 1.64 -29.33 3.66
C GLN A 162 0.37 -28.47 3.82
N LYS A 163 -0.16 -28.34 5.04
CA LYS A 163 -1.32 -27.47 5.30
C LYS A 163 -0.99 -26.00 5.05
N ILE A 164 0.17 -25.53 5.49
CA ILE A 164 0.64 -24.15 5.23
C ILE A 164 0.79 -23.92 3.72
N GLN A 165 1.44 -24.83 3.00
CA GLN A 165 1.60 -24.72 1.55
C GLN A 165 0.26 -24.68 0.80
N ASN A 166 -0.70 -25.52 1.22
CA ASN A 166 -2.05 -25.50 0.64
C ASN A 166 -2.81 -24.22 0.97
N LEU A 167 -2.60 -23.65 2.17
CA LEU A 167 -3.20 -22.38 2.56
C LEU A 167 -2.67 -21.22 1.69
N ILE A 168 -1.35 -21.16 1.47
CA ILE A 168 -0.71 -20.18 0.60
C ILE A 168 -1.26 -20.27 -0.83
N LYS A 169 -1.34 -21.48 -1.40
CA LYS A 169 -1.94 -21.69 -2.73
C LYS A 169 -3.38 -21.17 -2.81
N ARG A 170 -4.20 -21.45 -1.80
CA ARG A 170 -5.59 -20.96 -1.73
C ARG A 170 -5.65 -19.44 -1.60
N LYS A 171 -4.77 -18.82 -0.80
CA LYS A 171 -4.64 -17.36 -0.72
C LYS A 171 -4.31 -16.78 -2.09
N TYR A 172 -3.34 -17.36 -2.81
CA TYR A 172 -2.91 -16.83 -4.10
C TYR A 172 -4.00 -16.95 -5.15
N LEU A 173 -4.69 -18.09 -5.23
CA LEU A 173 -5.84 -18.27 -6.11
C LEU A 173 -6.97 -17.28 -5.79
N TYR A 174 -7.22 -17.00 -4.51
CA TYR A 174 -8.18 -15.98 -4.12
C TYR A 174 -7.77 -14.58 -4.63
N THR A 175 -6.51 -14.18 -4.42
CA THR A 175 -6.01 -12.88 -4.94
C THR A 175 -6.09 -12.80 -6.45
N VAL A 176 -5.71 -13.86 -7.18
CA VAL A 176 -5.83 -13.93 -8.64
C VAL A 176 -7.28 -13.72 -9.06
N ASN A 177 -8.21 -14.48 -8.50
CA ASN A 177 -9.64 -14.36 -8.84
C ASN A 177 -10.19 -12.97 -8.48
N PHE A 178 -9.79 -12.39 -7.34
CA PHE A 178 -10.19 -11.05 -6.94
C PHE A 178 -9.71 -10.01 -7.95
N ALA A 179 -8.44 -10.06 -8.35
CA ALA A 179 -7.87 -9.15 -9.33
C ALA A 179 -8.55 -9.28 -10.70
N MET A 180 -8.80 -10.51 -11.17
CA MET A 180 -9.49 -10.78 -12.43
C MET A 180 -10.93 -10.23 -12.46
N ASN A 181 -11.62 -10.27 -11.32
CA ASN A 181 -13.00 -9.76 -11.19
C ASN A 181 -13.08 -8.23 -11.00
N ASN A 182 -11.95 -7.57 -10.72
CA ASN A 182 -11.86 -6.11 -10.51
C ASN A 182 -10.83 -5.48 -11.46
N LYS A 183 -10.69 -6.05 -12.66
CA LYS A 183 -9.71 -5.71 -13.70
C LYS A 183 -9.81 -4.27 -14.23
N ASP A 184 -10.91 -3.59 -13.93
CA ASP A 184 -11.24 -2.20 -14.25
C ASP A 184 -10.82 -1.21 -13.15
N TYR A 185 -10.28 -1.70 -12.01
CA TYR A 185 -9.78 -0.90 -10.90
C TYR A 185 -8.28 -1.10 -10.65
N GLU A 186 -7.59 -0.03 -10.27
CA GLU A 186 -6.15 -0.02 -9.97
C GLU A 186 -5.76 -0.89 -8.76
N ILE A 187 -6.73 -1.26 -7.91
CA ILE A 187 -6.57 -2.24 -6.83
C ILE A 187 -6.15 -3.62 -7.35
N ALA A 188 -6.58 -4.02 -8.55
CA ALA A 188 -6.26 -5.33 -9.12
C ALA A 188 -4.75 -5.52 -9.36
N PRO A 189 -4.07 -4.67 -10.15
CA PRO A 189 -2.62 -4.78 -10.30
C PRO A 189 -1.87 -4.44 -9.01
N TYR A 190 -2.40 -3.57 -8.14
CA TYR A 190 -1.79 -3.32 -6.82
C TYR A 190 -1.70 -4.60 -5.99
N LEU A 191 -2.82 -5.33 -5.84
CA LEU A 191 -2.84 -6.58 -5.08
C LEU A 191 -1.97 -7.67 -5.72
N ALA A 192 -1.87 -7.69 -7.05
CA ALA A 192 -0.97 -8.63 -7.73
C ALA A 192 0.49 -8.43 -7.30
N VAL A 193 0.95 -7.18 -7.20
CA VAL A 193 2.33 -6.89 -6.79
C VAL A 193 2.53 -6.89 -5.29
N SER A 194 1.51 -6.61 -4.48
CA SER A 194 1.66 -6.52 -3.02
C SER A 194 1.39 -7.84 -2.29
N GLU A 195 0.54 -8.72 -2.82
CA GLU A 195 0.06 -9.91 -2.09
C GLU A 195 0.52 -11.25 -2.67
N ILE A 196 0.93 -11.28 -3.93
CA ILE A 196 1.31 -12.51 -4.66
C ILE A 196 2.57 -12.32 -5.50
N PHE A 197 3.47 -11.44 -5.08
CA PHE A 197 4.71 -11.11 -5.80
C PHE A 197 5.57 -12.36 -6.11
N ASP A 198 5.60 -13.31 -5.19
CA ASP A 198 6.32 -14.59 -5.25
C ASP A 198 5.55 -15.73 -5.94
N ALA A 199 4.28 -15.52 -6.34
CA ALA A 199 3.50 -16.51 -7.07
C ALA A 199 4.13 -16.88 -8.42
N ASN A 200 3.66 -17.95 -9.07
CA ASN A 200 4.11 -18.27 -10.42
C ASN A 200 3.84 -17.08 -11.36
N VAL A 201 4.86 -16.64 -12.10
CA VAL A 201 4.80 -15.47 -12.99
C VAL A 201 3.64 -15.55 -14.00
N LYS A 202 3.22 -16.76 -14.41
CA LYS A 202 2.06 -16.98 -15.28
C LYS A 202 0.75 -16.43 -14.69
N TYR A 203 0.59 -16.46 -13.37
CA TYR A 203 -0.59 -15.88 -12.72
C TYR A 203 -0.55 -14.35 -12.80
N LEU A 204 0.62 -13.75 -12.58
CA LEU A 204 0.83 -12.30 -12.69
C LEU A 204 0.55 -11.83 -14.13
N ASP A 205 1.09 -12.53 -15.12
CA ASP A 205 0.86 -12.26 -16.54
C ASP A 205 -0.63 -12.42 -16.93
N THR A 206 -1.31 -13.44 -16.38
CA THR A 206 -2.76 -13.62 -16.58
C THR A 206 -3.56 -12.42 -16.06
N ILE A 207 -3.24 -11.94 -14.85
CA ILE A 207 -3.87 -10.74 -14.29
C ILE A 207 -3.60 -9.54 -15.19
N TYR A 208 -2.34 -9.27 -15.54
CA TYR A 208 -1.94 -8.13 -16.36
C TYR A 208 -2.64 -8.10 -17.73
N LYS A 209 -2.73 -9.25 -18.40
CA LYS A 209 -3.44 -9.39 -19.68
C LYS A 209 -4.93 -9.12 -19.55
N SER A 210 -5.54 -9.47 -18.42
CA SER A 210 -6.97 -9.24 -18.18
C SER A 210 -7.34 -7.77 -17.93
N LEU A 211 -6.39 -6.94 -17.48
CA LEU A 211 -6.64 -5.55 -17.08
C LEU A 211 -7.29 -4.74 -18.19
N GLU A 212 -8.22 -3.86 -17.83
CA GLU A 212 -8.76 -2.89 -18.76
C GLU A 212 -7.66 -1.93 -19.24
N PRO A 213 -7.70 -1.42 -20.50
CA PRO A 213 -6.63 -0.62 -21.06
C PRO A 213 -6.25 0.61 -20.23
N LYS A 214 -7.22 1.22 -19.52
CA LYS A 214 -6.97 2.34 -18.60
C LYS A 214 -6.09 1.90 -17.43
N VAL A 215 -6.48 0.83 -16.74
CA VAL A 215 -5.75 0.27 -15.58
C VAL A 215 -4.39 -0.26 -15.99
N ARG A 216 -4.26 -0.89 -17.17
CA ARG A 216 -2.97 -1.36 -17.67
C ARG A 216 -1.94 -0.23 -17.83
N ARG A 217 -2.40 0.99 -18.15
CA ARG A 217 -1.54 2.18 -18.31
C ARG A 217 -1.32 2.96 -17.01
N SER A 218 -1.99 2.59 -15.92
CA SER A 218 -1.84 3.26 -14.62
C SER A 218 -0.53 2.91 -13.93
N LYS A 219 -0.19 3.62 -12.85
CA LYS A 219 0.96 3.34 -11.98
C LYS A 219 1.11 1.85 -11.68
N TYR A 220 0.09 1.22 -11.09
CA TYR A 220 0.20 -0.18 -10.70
C TYR A 220 0.16 -1.14 -11.88
N GLY A 221 -0.53 -0.80 -12.96
CA GLY A 221 -0.48 -1.58 -14.21
C GLY A 221 0.93 -1.66 -14.77
N LYS A 222 1.67 -0.53 -14.78
CA LYS A 222 3.08 -0.48 -15.19
C LYS A 222 3.99 -1.22 -14.22
N VAL A 223 3.83 -1.00 -12.92
CA VAL A 223 4.61 -1.71 -11.89
C VAL A 223 4.46 -3.22 -12.04
N LEU A 224 3.23 -3.73 -12.26
CA LEU A 224 3.02 -5.15 -12.50
C LEU A 224 3.70 -5.64 -13.79
N LYS A 225 3.63 -4.86 -14.86
CA LYS A 225 4.29 -5.17 -16.14
C LYS A 225 5.80 -5.31 -15.96
N ASP A 226 6.42 -4.29 -15.36
CA ASP A 226 7.86 -4.22 -15.17
C ASP A 226 8.32 -5.37 -14.25
N TYR A 227 7.54 -5.66 -13.21
CA TYR A 227 7.79 -6.78 -12.31
C TYR A 227 7.72 -8.16 -13.01
N ILE A 228 6.76 -8.36 -13.92
CA ILE A 228 6.67 -9.59 -14.72
C ILE A 228 7.91 -9.74 -15.61
N GLU A 229 8.31 -8.67 -16.31
CA GLU A 229 9.47 -8.66 -17.20
C GLU A 229 10.77 -8.97 -16.43
N GLU A 230 10.95 -8.37 -15.25
CA GLU A 230 12.09 -8.66 -14.37
C GLU A 230 12.13 -10.15 -13.99
N ARG A 231 11.01 -10.71 -13.53
CA ARG A 231 10.94 -12.12 -13.12
C ARG A 231 11.16 -13.11 -14.26
N GLU A 232 10.68 -12.79 -15.45
CA GLU A 232 10.93 -13.63 -16.63
C GLU A 232 12.42 -13.66 -16.99
N ASN A 233 13.11 -12.53 -16.90
CA ASN A 233 14.56 -12.44 -17.14
C ASN A 233 15.36 -13.21 -16.09
N THR A 234 15.05 -13.05 -14.79
CA THR A 234 15.74 -13.79 -13.72
C THR A 234 15.58 -15.30 -13.89
N ASN A 235 14.37 -15.78 -14.22
CA ASN A 235 14.13 -17.20 -14.46
C ASN A 235 14.95 -17.75 -15.65
N ILE A 236 15.17 -16.94 -16.69
CA ILE A 236 15.99 -17.32 -17.85
C ILE A 236 17.48 -17.41 -17.46
N GLU A 237 17.97 -16.47 -16.65
CA GLU A 237 19.35 -16.47 -16.16
C GLU A 237 19.64 -17.68 -15.26
N GLU A 238 18.74 -18.00 -14.33
CA GLU A 238 18.85 -19.18 -13.46
C GLU A 238 18.86 -20.49 -14.27
N GLN A 239 18.01 -20.61 -15.29
CA GLN A 239 17.98 -21.77 -16.20
C GLN A 239 19.25 -21.88 -17.04
N THR A 240 19.81 -20.75 -17.47
CA THR A 240 21.06 -20.71 -18.25
C THR A 240 22.26 -21.13 -17.40
N GLN A 241 22.36 -20.64 -16.17
CA GLN A 241 23.42 -21.00 -15.24
C GLN A 241 23.36 -22.49 -14.81
N THR A 242 22.15 -22.99 -14.52
CA THR A 242 21.96 -24.41 -14.15
C THR A 242 22.38 -25.35 -15.28
N LYS A 243 22.11 -24.96 -16.53
CA LYS A 243 22.53 -25.72 -17.71
C LYS A 243 24.04 -25.71 -17.92
N THR A 244 24.71 -24.56 -17.76
CA THR A 244 26.17 -24.45 -17.88
C THR A 244 26.92 -25.25 -16.81
N ILE A 245 26.41 -25.29 -15.58
CA ILE A 245 27.01 -26.10 -14.49
C ILE A 245 26.82 -27.60 -14.77
N SER A 246 25.63 -28.03 -15.20
CA SER A 246 25.39 -29.44 -15.56
C SER A 246 26.20 -29.92 -16.77
N GLU A 247 26.57 -29.01 -17.68
CA GLU A 247 27.39 -29.31 -18.85
C GLU A 247 28.90 -29.32 -18.53
N THR A 248 29.34 -28.65 -17.45
CA THR A 248 30.75 -28.65 -17.02
C THR A 248 31.09 -29.83 -16.10
N ASP A 249 30.15 -30.28 -15.27
CA ASP A 249 30.31 -31.48 -14.43
C ASP A 249 30.18 -32.80 -15.22
N GLY A 250 29.66 -32.75 -16.46
CA GLY A 250 29.51 -33.91 -17.35
C GLY A 250 30.69 -34.17 -18.30
N ILE A 251 31.81 -33.46 -18.15
CA ILE A 251 33.01 -33.59 -19.02
C ILE A 251 34.17 -34.31 -18.29
N GLU A 252 34.03 -34.62 -17.01
CA GLU A 252 34.94 -35.54 -16.28
C GLU A 252 34.33 -36.95 -16.18
N GLU A 253 34.20 -37.65 -17.30
CA GLU A 253 34.13 -39.13 -17.34
C GLU A 253 34.92 -39.71 -18.52
#